data_AF-A0A1V3RMK1-F1
#
_entry.id   AF-A0A1V3RMK1-F1
#
_cell.length_a   1.000
_cell.length_b   1.000
_cell.length_c   1.000
_cell.angle_alpha   90.00
_cell.angle_beta   90.00
_cell.angle_gamma   90.00
#
_symmetry.space_group_name_H-M   'P 1'
#
loop_
_entity.id
_entity.type
_entity.pdbx_description
1 polymer ?
#
loop_
_entity_poly.entity_id
_entity_poly.type
_entity_poly.pdbx_seq_one_letter_code
_entity_poly.pdbx_strand_id
1 'polypeptide(L)'
;MWLYLLDYFLTSLHLLIIGLNLLGWIWPATRRLHFWCVLLTAASWLGLGIWFGIGYCPITDWQWQVKTKLGETDLPNSFIKYWVDKVAGIDADPVVIDVVTAVTFVFVFLLAIYQNIMKRRKAESR
;
A
#
# COMPACT_ATOMS: atom_id res chain seq x y z
N MET A 1 -3.26 -12.96 23.25
CA MET A 1 -1.88 -12.44 23.13
C MET A 1 -1.35 -12.51 21.69
N TRP A 2 -1.36 -13.69 21.04
CA TRP A 2 -0.84 -13.87 19.67
C TRP A 2 -1.48 -12.99 18.60
N LEU A 3 -2.81 -12.85 18.61
CA LEU A 3 -3.53 -12.04 17.61
C LEU A 3 -3.17 -10.55 17.65
N TYR A 4 -2.91 -9.99 18.84
CA TYR A 4 -2.46 -8.61 18.98
C TYR A 4 -1.06 -8.41 18.39
N LEU A 5 -0.13 -9.35 18.62
CA LEU A 5 1.20 -9.31 17.99
C LEU A 5 1.09 -9.34 16.47
N LEU A 6 0.18 -10.15 15.93
CA LEU A 6 -0.05 -10.24 14.50
C LEU A 6 -0.66 -8.95 13.93
N ASP A 7 -1.60 -8.31 14.63
CA ASP A 7 -2.16 -7.01 14.22
C ASP A 7 -1.07 -5.91 14.18
N TYR A 8 -0.22 -5.81 15.21
CA TYR A 8 0.90 -4.87 15.22
C TYR A 8 1.92 -5.17 14.11
N PHE A 9 2.23 -6.44 13.87
CA PHE A 9 3.12 -6.85 12.81
C PHE A 9 2.57 -6.48 11.43
N LEU A 10 1.30 -6.81 11.14
CA LEU A 10 0.65 -6.50 9.87
C LEU A 10 0.54 -5.00 9.65
N THR A 11 0.18 -4.23 10.68
CA THR A 11 0.16 -2.76 10.63
C THR A 11 1.54 -2.20 10.28
N SER A 12 2.59 -2.67 10.98
CA SER A 12 3.96 -2.20 10.76
C SER A 12 4.45 -2.55 9.35
N LEU A 13 4.16 -3.76 8.88
CA LEU A 13 4.48 -4.21 7.53
C LEU A 13 3.76 -3.35 6.48
N HIS A 14 2.47 -3.08 6.68
CA HIS A 14 1.67 -2.27 5.77
C HIS A 14 2.19 -0.83 5.69
N LEU A 15 2.49 -0.21 6.84
CA LEU A 15 3.09 1.12 6.90
C LEU A 15 4.48 1.16 6.24
N LEU A 16 5.28 0.11 6.42
CA LEU A 16 6.58 -0.02 5.76
C LEU A 16 6.45 -0.10 4.24
N ILE A 17 5.46 -0.83 3.72
CA ILE A 17 5.17 -0.89 2.28
C ILE A 17 4.73 0.47 1.75
N ILE A 18 3.80 1.15 2.44
CA ILE A 18 3.38 2.51 2.07
C ILE A 18 4.58 3.47 2.08
N GLY A 19 5.40 3.44 3.14
CA GLY A 19 6.59 4.26 3.26
C GLY A 19 7.62 4.00 2.15
N LEU A 20 7.86 2.73 1.81
CA LEU A 20 8.74 2.36 0.69
C LEU A 20 8.18 2.77 -0.67
N ASN A 21 6.86 2.72 -0.85
CA ASN A 21 6.21 3.24 -2.06
C ASN A 21 6.32 4.77 -2.14
N LEU A 22 6.12 5.50 -1.05
CA LEU A 22 6.14 6.97 -1.09
C LEU A 22 7.55 7.58 -1.06
N LEU A 23 8.50 6.97 -0.35
CA LEU A 23 9.83 7.55 -0.08
C LEU A 23 10.98 6.72 -0.68
N GLY A 24 10.73 5.48 -1.08
CA GLY A 24 11.79 4.56 -1.54
C GLY A 24 12.49 5.02 -2.83
N TRP A 25 11.93 5.99 -3.53
CA TRP A 25 12.48 6.60 -4.73
C TRP A 25 13.59 7.63 -4.46
N ILE A 26 13.62 8.21 -3.25
CA ILE A 26 14.57 9.25 -2.84
C ILE A 26 15.99 8.68 -2.81
N TRP A 27 16.19 7.54 -2.13
CA TRP A 27 17.52 6.94 -1.96
C TRP A 27 17.91 6.05 -3.15
N PRO A 28 19.10 6.24 -3.77
CA PRO A 28 19.54 5.43 -4.89
C PRO A 28 19.73 3.93 -4.54
N ALA A 29 20.02 3.61 -3.28
CA ALA A 29 20.11 2.24 -2.78
C ALA A 29 18.73 1.55 -2.71
N THR A 30 17.69 2.29 -2.27
CA THR A 30 16.33 1.75 -2.12
C THR A 30 15.54 1.73 -3.41
N ARG A 31 15.98 2.39 -4.49
CA ARG A 31 15.27 2.43 -5.78
C ARG A 31 14.94 1.05 -6.37
N ARG A 32 15.84 0.06 -6.22
CA ARG A 32 15.56 -1.32 -6.67
C ARG A 32 14.43 -1.94 -5.85
N LEU A 33 14.46 -1.75 -4.52
CA LEU A 33 13.43 -2.24 -3.62
C LEU A 33 12.09 -1.55 -3.88
N HIS A 34 12.10 -0.22 -4.03
CA HIS A 34 10.96 0.60 -4.39
C HIS A 34 10.28 0.09 -5.66
N PHE A 35 11.04 -0.18 -6.73
CA PHE A 35 10.47 -0.73 -7.97
C PHE A 35 9.77 -2.08 -7.74
N TRP A 36 10.39 -3.01 -7.00
CA TRP A 36 9.77 -4.29 -6.66
C TRP A 36 8.53 -4.13 -5.78
N CYS A 37 8.57 -3.22 -4.79
CA CYS A 37 7.42 -2.91 -3.93
C CYS A 37 6.24 -2.36 -4.73
N VAL A 38 6.48 -1.39 -5.61
CA VAL A 38 5.44 -0.82 -6.48
C VAL A 38 4.89 -1.90 -7.41
N LEU A 39 5.75 -2.76 -7.98
CA LEU A 39 5.30 -3.86 -8.83
C LEU A 39 4.44 -4.89 -8.08
N LEU A 40 4.84 -5.28 -6.86
CA LEU A 40 4.05 -6.18 -6.01
C LEU A 40 2.70 -5.55 -5.61
N THR A 41 2.71 -4.25 -5.33
CA THR A 41 1.48 -3.50 -5.02
C THR A 41 0.57 -3.45 -6.26
N ALA A 42 1.13 -3.16 -7.44
CA ALA A 42 0.40 -3.16 -8.70
C ALA A 42 -0.14 -4.55 -9.04
N ALA A 43 0.63 -5.61 -8.80
CA ALA A 43 0.19 -6.99 -9.00
C ALA A 43 -0.95 -7.36 -8.05
N SER A 44 -0.92 -6.89 -6.81
CA SER A 44 -2.04 -7.07 -5.87
C SER A 44 -3.27 -6.30 -6.34
N TRP A 45 -3.12 -5.03 -6.70
CA TRP A 45 -4.21 -4.15 -7.10
C TRP A 45 -4.86 -4.54 -8.44
N LEU A 46 -4.05 -4.91 -9.44
CA LEU A 46 -4.52 -5.25 -10.78
C LEU A 46 -4.81 -6.74 -10.91
N GLY A 47 -4.00 -7.61 -10.31
CA GLY A 47 -4.19 -9.05 -10.37
C GLY A 47 -5.33 -9.50 -9.48
N LEU A 48 -5.22 -9.25 -8.18
CA LEU A 48 -6.26 -9.63 -7.22
C LEU A 48 -7.45 -8.68 -7.25
N GLY A 49 -7.24 -7.41 -7.63
CA GLY A 49 -8.36 -6.46 -7.72
C GLY A 49 -9.36 -6.75 -8.84
N ILE A 50 -9.03 -7.58 -9.83
CA ILE A 50 -10.03 -8.11 -10.79
C ILE A 50 -11.09 -8.95 -10.06
N TRP A 51 -10.73 -9.61 -8.96
CA TRP A 51 -11.61 -10.51 -8.22
C TRP A 51 -12.20 -9.84 -6.97
N PHE A 52 -11.40 -9.05 -6.26
CA PHE A 52 -11.73 -8.48 -4.95
C PHE A 52 -11.98 -6.96 -4.95
N GLY A 53 -11.79 -6.28 -6.09
CA GLY A 53 -11.96 -4.84 -6.25
C GLY A 53 -10.65 -4.07 -6.45
N ILE A 54 -10.71 -2.99 -7.22
CA ILE A 54 -9.56 -2.11 -7.47
C ILE A 54 -9.08 -1.55 -6.14
N GLY A 55 -7.79 -1.72 -5.82
CA GLY A 55 -7.25 -1.29 -4.53
C GLY A 55 -6.94 -2.43 -3.56
N TYR A 56 -7.30 -3.67 -3.89
CA TYR A 56 -7.18 -4.78 -2.97
C TYR A 56 -5.74 -5.05 -2.52
N CYS A 57 -5.56 -5.16 -1.21
CA CYS A 57 -4.31 -5.54 -0.58
C CYS A 57 -4.51 -6.80 0.28
N PRO A 58 -3.80 -7.92 0.00
CA PRO A 58 -3.95 -9.15 0.77
C PRO A 58 -3.51 -9.00 2.24
N ILE A 59 -2.61 -8.04 2.52
CA ILE A 59 -2.18 -7.73 3.89
C ILE A 59 -3.33 -7.10 4.69
N THR A 60 -4.09 -6.20 4.07
CA THR A 60 -5.27 -5.58 4.69
C THR A 60 -6.35 -6.62 4.95
N ASP A 61 -6.61 -7.50 3.99
CA ASP A 61 -7.59 -8.58 4.18
C ASP A 61 -7.19 -9.51 5.34
N TRP A 62 -5.92 -9.92 5.39
CA TRP A 62 -5.44 -10.70 6.53
C TRP A 62 -5.56 -9.91 7.84
N GLN A 63 -5.23 -8.63 7.84
CA GLN A 63 -5.38 -7.79 9.02
C GLN A 63 -6.84 -7.72 9.49
N TRP A 64 -7.80 -7.62 8.58
CA TRP A 64 -9.21 -7.67 8.91
C TRP A 64 -9.62 -9.01 9.47
N GLN A 65 -9.16 -10.13 8.92
CA GLN A 65 -9.41 -11.44 9.52
C GLN A 65 -8.89 -11.54 10.96
N VAL A 66 -7.73 -10.92 11.26
CA VAL A 66 -7.18 -10.87 12.61
C VAL A 66 -8.02 -9.98 13.53
N LYS A 67 -8.42 -8.79 13.06
CA LYS A 67 -9.23 -7.85 13.83
C LYS A 67 -10.65 -8.33 14.09
N THR A 68 -11.29 -8.98 13.12
CA THR A 68 -12.59 -9.64 13.31
C THR A 68 -12.49 -10.72 14.38
N LYS A 69 -11.38 -11.49 14.44
CA LYS A 69 -11.12 -12.47 15.52
C LYS A 69 -10.84 -11.82 16.88
N LEU A 70 -10.39 -10.56 16.89
CA LEU A 70 -10.23 -9.75 18.10
C LEU A 70 -11.55 -9.10 18.54
N GLY A 71 -12.63 -9.22 17.76
CA GLY A 71 -13.95 -8.68 18.06
C GLY A 71 -14.20 -7.28 17.51
N GLU A 72 -13.30 -6.72 16.68
CA GLU A 72 -13.60 -5.49 15.94
C GLU A 72 -14.62 -5.80 14.83
N THR A 73 -15.62 -4.94 14.70
CA THR A 73 -16.67 -5.01 13.68
C THR A 73 -16.73 -3.69 12.92
N ASP A 74 -17.39 -3.66 11.76
CA ASP A 74 -17.48 -2.47 10.89
C ASP A 74 -16.14 -1.97 10.34
N LEU A 75 -15.28 -2.91 9.94
CA LEU A 75 -13.97 -2.61 9.35
C LEU A 75 -14.15 -2.10 7.91
N PRO A 76 -13.60 -0.94 7.54
CA PRO A 76 -13.71 -0.41 6.19
C PRO A 76 -12.86 -1.23 5.22
N ASN A 77 -13.24 -1.25 3.94
CA ASN A 77 -12.47 -1.97 2.91
C ASN A 77 -11.03 -1.45 2.77
N SER A 78 -10.79 -0.17 3.10
CA SER A 78 -9.50 0.49 2.94
C SER A 78 -8.77 0.66 4.27
N PHE A 79 -7.53 0.16 4.34
CA PHE A 79 -6.65 0.36 5.50
C PHE A 79 -6.41 1.84 5.79
N ILE A 80 -6.30 2.67 4.75
CA ILE A 80 -6.09 4.10 4.90
C ILE A 80 -7.32 4.75 5.53
N LYS A 81 -8.55 4.37 5.12
CA LYS A 81 -9.78 4.85 5.75
C LYS A 81 -9.79 4.48 7.23
N TYR A 82 -9.52 3.23 7.58
CA TYR A 82 -9.50 2.78 8.97
C TYR A 82 -8.58 3.64 9.85
N TRP A 83 -7.35 3.90 9.39
CA TRP A 83 -6.40 4.71 10.15
C TRP A 83 -6.74 6.20 10.14
N VAL A 84 -7.26 6.73 9.03
CA VAL A 84 -7.72 8.12 8.96
C VAL A 84 -8.87 8.33 9.94
N ASP A 85 -9.89 7.49 9.92
CA ASP A 85 -11.03 7.60 10.83
C ASP A 85 -10.60 7.45 12.28
N LYS A 86 -9.71 6.50 12.57
CA LYS A 86 -9.22 6.23 13.93
C LYS A 86 -8.34 7.36 14.48
N VAL A 87 -7.53 8.01 13.65
CA VAL A 87 -6.62 9.08 14.08
C VAL A 87 -7.32 10.43 14.08
N ALA A 88 -8.12 10.73 13.06
CA ALA A 88 -8.83 12.00 12.95
C ALA A 88 -10.18 12.02 13.69
N GLY A 89 -10.72 10.86 14.07
CA GLY A 89 -12.01 10.75 14.74
C GLY A 89 -13.19 11.15 13.86
N ILE A 90 -13.05 11.04 12.54
CA ILE A 90 -14.08 11.38 11.54
C ILE A 90 -14.53 10.12 10.79
N ASP A 91 -15.70 10.16 10.17
CA ASP A 91 -16.11 9.14 9.20
C ASP A 91 -15.81 9.66 7.78
N ALA A 92 -14.59 9.40 7.29
CA ALA A 92 -14.19 9.85 5.97
C ALA A 92 -14.90 9.04 4.87
N ASP A 93 -15.35 9.70 3.80
CA ASP A 93 -16.00 9.00 2.69
C ASP A 93 -15.05 7.94 2.09
N PRO A 94 -15.43 6.64 2.09
CA PRO A 94 -14.60 5.56 1.56
C PRO A 94 -14.23 5.77 0.10
N VAL A 95 -15.12 6.33 -0.72
CA VAL A 95 -14.87 6.58 -2.14
C VAL A 95 -13.77 7.61 -2.32
N VAL A 96 -13.76 8.66 -1.51
CA VAL A 96 -12.72 9.70 -1.56
C VAL A 96 -11.37 9.11 -1.20
N ILE A 97 -11.30 8.33 -0.12
CA ILE A 97 -10.05 7.70 0.32
C ILE A 97 -9.52 6.74 -0.74
N ASP A 98 -10.39 5.92 -1.35
CA ASP A 98 -10.00 4.97 -2.38
C ASP A 98 -9.50 5.67 -3.65
N VAL A 99 -10.18 6.73 -4.09
CA VAL A 99 -9.75 7.55 -5.23
C VAL A 99 -8.41 8.22 -4.96
N VAL A 100 -8.23 8.84 -3.79
CA VAL A 100 -6.95 9.48 -3.42
C VAL A 100 -5.82 8.46 -3.38
N THR A 101 -6.08 7.28 -2.82
CA THR A 101 -5.10 6.19 -2.76
C THR A 101 -4.72 5.71 -4.15
N ALA A 102 -5.71 5.51 -5.02
CA ALA A 102 -5.50 5.07 -6.40
C ALA A 102 -4.70 6.10 -7.22
N VAL A 103 -5.08 7.38 -7.13
CA VAL A 103 -4.35 8.46 -7.82
C VAL A 103 -2.91 8.55 -7.32
N THR A 104 -2.71 8.52 -6.00
CA THR A 104 -1.36 8.53 -5.39
C THR A 104 -0.54 7.34 -5.87
N PHE A 105 -1.15 6.15 -5.92
CA PHE A 105 -0.47 4.95 -6.40
C PHE A 105 -0.07 5.06 -7.87
N VAL A 106 -0.94 5.58 -8.74
CA VAL A 106 -0.62 5.83 -10.15
C VAL A 106 0.57 6.79 -10.29
N PHE A 107 0.60 7.88 -9.53
CA PHE A 107 1.76 8.79 -9.51
C PHE A 107 3.05 8.08 -9.10
N VAL A 108 3.01 7.29 -8.02
CA VAL A 108 4.17 6.52 -7.56
C VAL A 108 4.61 5.49 -8.60
N PHE A 109 3.67 4.82 -9.26
CA PHE A 109 3.96 3.85 -10.32
C PHE A 109 4.65 4.50 -11.52
N LEU A 110 4.18 5.66 -11.97
CA LEU A 110 4.81 6.43 -13.05
C LEU A 110 6.22 6.89 -12.65
N LEU A 111 6.41 7.34 -11.40
CA LEU A 111 7.73 7.69 -10.88
C LEU A 111 8.69 6.50 -10.88
N ALA A 112 8.22 5.32 -10.46
CA ALA A 112 9.01 4.10 -10.46
C ALA A 112 9.47 3.71 -11.88
N ILE A 113 8.57 3.80 -12.87
CA ILE A 113 8.89 3.57 -14.28
C ILE A 113 9.90 4.61 -14.78
N TYR A 114 9.64 5.89 -14.55
CA TYR A 114 10.51 6.98 -14.99
C TYR A 114 11.94 6.81 -14.47
N GLN A 115 12.11 6.51 -13.19
CA GLN A 115 13.43 6.30 -12.59
C GLN A 115 14.13 5.07 -13.14
N ASN A 116 13.39 4.00 -13.45
CA ASN A 116 13.96 2.80 -14.07
C ASN A 116 14.43 3.07 -15.51
N ILE A 117 13.66 3.80 -16.31
CA ILE A 117 14.02 4.19 -17.69
C ILE A 117 15.23 5.13 -17.68
N MET A 118 15.22 6.18 -16.84
CA MET A 118 16.33 7.12 -16.72
C MET A 118 17.63 6.44 -16.29
N LYS A 119 17.55 5.41 -15.43
CA LYS A 119 18.72 4.61 -15.04
C LYS A 119 19.29 3.80 -16.21
N ARG A 120 18.43 3.21 -17.05
CA ARG A 120 18.87 2.47 -18.26
C ARG A 120 19.58 3.40 -19.25
N ARG A 121 19.04 4.59 -19.50
CA ARG A 121 19.67 5.61 -20.37
C ARG A 121 21.06 6.03 -19.90
N LYS A 122 21.28 6.14 -18.59
CA LYS A 122 22.61 6.45 -18.01
C LYS A 122 23.60 5.29 -18.07
N ALA A 123 23.12 4.05 -18.17
CA ALA A 123 23.95 2.86 -18.30
C ALA A 123 24.39 2.63 -19.75
N GLU A 124 23.56 3.01 -20.73
CA GLU A 124 23.88 2.92 -22.17
C GLU A 124 24.81 4.05 -22.65
N SER A 125 24.91 5.16 -21.91
CA SER A 125 25.78 6.30 -22.24
C SER A 125 27.18 6.22 -21.63
N ARG A 126 27.59 5.07 -21.09
CA ARG A 126 28.84 4.86 -20.37
C ARG A 126 29.58 3.65 -20.92
#